data_AF-A0A0G0MBI9-F1
#
_entry.id   AF-A0A0G0MBI9-F1
#
_cell.length_a   1.000
_cell.length_b   1.000
_cell.length_c   1.000
_cell.angle_alpha   90.00
_cell.angle_beta   90.00
_cell.angle_gamma   90.00
#
_symmetry.space_group_name_H-M   'P 1'
#
loop_
_entity.id
_entity.type
_entity.pdbx_description
1 polymer ?
#
loop_
_entity_poly.entity_id
_entity_poly.type
_entity_poly.pdbx_seq_one_letter_code
_entity_poly.pdbx_strand_id
1 'polypeptide(L)'
;MTLFLLLFVFSSFLMWKTFQVTPEGDLKLASRVWSDFAATIPLIRSFSFGSNFPPEYPIFAGPPIRYHFLFFAAVGLLEKTGIRLDLALNSLSTISFFLLTIAIYYLGKMVFKSKKVGILSVILFLFNGSWGFLEFFKKNPISLNILDDIVKNREFSSFGPYDGKIVSAFWSLNIFTNQR
;
A
#
# COMPACT_ATOMS: atom_id res chain seq x y z
N MET A 1 -1.36 -1.50 24.20
CA MET A 1 -1.18 -0.09 23.81
C MET A 1 0.01 0.09 22.89
N THR A 2 1.22 -0.32 23.30
CA THR A 2 2.46 -0.19 22.48
C THR A 2 2.38 -0.80 21.09
N LEU A 3 1.87 -2.04 20.95
CA LEU A 3 1.74 -2.70 19.63
C LEU A 3 0.88 -1.88 18.65
N PHE A 4 -0.29 -1.42 19.09
CA PHE A 4 -1.21 -0.68 18.21
C PHE A 4 -0.65 0.70 17.83
N LEU A 5 0.07 1.36 18.74
CA LEU A 5 0.77 2.59 18.40
C LEU A 5 1.83 2.35 17.31
N LEU A 6 2.63 1.28 17.43
CA LEU A 6 3.62 0.91 16.41
C LEU A 6 2.97 0.60 15.06
N LEU A 7 1.86 -0.14 15.05
CA LEU A 7 1.13 -0.44 13.82
C LEU A 7 0.54 0.81 13.17
N PHE A 8 0.02 1.74 13.97
CA PHE A 8 -0.50 3.01 13.45
C PHE A 8 0.62 3.88 12.85
N VAL A 9 1.76 4.01 13.55
CA VAL A 9 2.94 4.74 13.06
C VAL A 9 3.46 4.11 11.78
N PHE A 10 3.57 2.78 11.73
CA PHE A 10 4.01 2.05 10.53
C PHE A 10 3.03 2.25 9.36
N SER A 11 1.73 2.14 9.60
CA SER A 11 0.68 2.40 8.60
C SER A 11 0.79 3.81 8.03
N SER A 12 0.96 4.80 8.92
CA SER A 12 1.13 6.21 8.53
C SER A 12 2.38 6.38 7.69
N PHE A 13 3.52 5.91 8.18
CA PHE A 13 4.80 6.00 7.46
C PHE A 13 4.68 5.46 6.04
N LEU A 14 4.03 4.31 5.88
CA LEU A 14 3.81 3.70 4.58
C LEU A 14 3.03 4.65 3.65
N MET A 15 1.83 5.10 4.05
CA MET A 15 0.95 5.93 3.19
C MET A 15 1.57 7.28 2.84
N TRP A 16 2.12 7.98 3.84
CA TRP A 16 2.64 9.34 3.67
C TRP A 16 3.96 9.42 2.90
N LYS A 17 4.65 8.29 2.69
CA LYS A 17 5.82 8.21 1.80
C LYS A 17 5.45 8.10 0.32
N THR A 18 4.25 7.64 0.00
CA THR A 18 3.84 7.30 -1.38
C THR A 18 3.36 8.47 -2.19
N PHE A 19 2.54 9.31 -1.57
CA PHE A 19 1.80 10.36 -2.25
C PHE A 19 1.71 11.60 -1.37
N GLN A 20 2.07 12.74 -1.94
CA GLN A 20 2.05 14.04 -1.27
C GLN A 20 1.63 15.11 -2.28
N VAL A 21 0.95 16.15 -1.82
CA VAL A 21 0.70 17.35 -2.60
C VAL A 21 1.64 18.45 -2.10
N THR A 22 2.42 19.05 -2.99
CA THR A 22 3.32 20.15 -2.63
C THR A 22 2.51 21.41 -2.25
N PRO A 23 3.11 22.39 -1.55
CA PRO A 23 2.44 23.67 -1.28
C PRO A 23 1.95 24.38 -2.55
N GLU A 24 2.64 24.18 -3.68
CA GLU A 24 2.30 24.73 -5.00
C GLU A 24 1.14 23.99 -5.68
N GLY A 25 0.75 22.83 -5.16
CA GLY A 25 -0.33 21.99 -5.70
C GLY A 25 0.14 20.83 -6.57
N ASP A 26 1.45 20.63 -6.73
CA ASP A 26 2.00 19.55 -7.54
C ASP A 26 1.81 18.19 -6.86
N LEU A 27 1.52 17.17 -7.67
CA LEU A 27 1.35 15.79 -7.20
C LEU A 27 2.70 15.09 -7.17
N LYS A 28 3.20 14.81 -5.97
CA LYS A 28 4.45 14.06 -5.76
C LYS A 28 4.11 12.60 -5.47
N LEU A 29 4.60 11.71 -6.34
CA LEU A 29 4.36 10.28 -6.31
C LEU A 29 5.67 9.52 -6.20
N ALA A 30 5.66 8.38 -5.53
CA ALA A 30 6.75 7.43 -5.61
C ALA A 30 6.84 6.84 -7.03
N SER A 31 8.07 6.58 -7.49
CA SER A 31 8.35 6.32 -8.91
C SER A 31 7.70 5.05 -9.46
N ARG A 32 7.34 4.09 -8.62
CA ARG A 32 6.78 2.79 -9.02
C ARG A 32 5.25 2.74 -8.98
N VAL A 33 4.58 3.80 -8.50
CA VAL A 33 3.10 3.87 -8.41
C VAL A 33 2.50 4.86 -9.40
N TRP A 34 3.32 5.50 -10.24
CA TRP A 34 2.86 6.55 -11.14
C TRP A 34 1.73 6.08 -12.06
N SER A 35 1.79 4.85 -12.58
CA SER A 35 0.76 4.28 -13.46
C SER A 35 -0.54 3.99 -12.72
N ASP A 36 -0.45 3.48 -11.49
CA ASP A 36 -1.61 3.18 -10.66
C ASP A 36 -2.32 4.48 -10.28
N PHE A 37 -1.55 5.50 -9.84
CA PHE A 37 -2.09 6.81 -9.49
C PHE A 37 -2.60 7.59 -10.70
N ALA A 38 -2.04 7.39 -11.89
CA ALA A 38 -2.56 7.96 -13.13
C ALA A 38 -3.99 7.46 -13.44
N ALA A 39 -4.38 6.27 -12.97
CA ALA A 39 -5.74 5.78 -13.09
C ALA A 39 -6.62 6.16 -11.88
N THR A 40 -6.08 6.10 -10.65
CA THR A 40 -6.89 6.31 -9.43
C THR A 40 -7.14 7.79 -9.12
N ILE A 41 -6.21 8.70 -9.39
CA ILE A 41 -6.42 10.14 -9.12
C ILE A 41 -7.57 10.71 -9.98
N PRO A 42 -7.61 10.49 -11.31
CA PRO A 42 -8.76 10.91 -12.11
C PRO A 42 -10.06 10.28 -11.62
N LEU A 43 -10.03 9.01 -11.19
CA LEU A 43 -11.22 8.34 -10.65
C LEU A 43 -11.70 9.02 -9.36
N ILE A 44 -10.82 9.30 -8.40
CA ILE A 44 -11.16 10.07 -7.20
C ILE A 44 -11.76 11.43 -7.59
N ARG A 45 -11.08 12.14 -8.51
CA ARG A 45 -11.48 13.49 -8.93
C ARG A 45 -12.77 13.55 -9.74
N SER A 46 -13.15 12.45 -10.38
CA SER A 46 -14.46 12.31 -11.02
C SER A 46 -15.61 12.40 -10.01
N PHE A 47 -15.39 11.99 -8.75
CA PHE A 47 -16.37 12.11 -7.67
C PHE A 47 -16.28 13.45 -6.92
N SER A 48 -15.09 14.04 -6.81
CA SER A 48 -14.88 15.30 -6.10
C SER A 48 -15.24 16.54 -6.92
N PHE A 49 -14.64 16.67 -8.11
CA PHE A 49 -14.86 17.79 -9.03
C PHE A 49 -15.89 17.50 -10.12
N GLY A 50 -16.12 16.21 -10.41
CA GLY A 50 -17.10 15.77 -11.41
C GLY A 50 -18.48 15.43 -10.84
N SER A 51 -19.37 15.05 -11.74
CA SER A 51 -20.71 14.51 -11.45
C SER A 51 -20.78 13.03 -11.81
N ASN A 52 -19.82 12.22 -11.34
CA ASN A 52 -19.71 10.80 -11.69
C ASN A 52 -20.78 9.93 -10.99
N PHE A 53 -22.04 10.14 -11.36
CA PHE A 53 -23.17 9.36 -10.94
C PHE A 53 -24.19 9.27 -12.10
N PRO A 54 -24.46 8.07 -12.66
CA PRO A 54 -23.93 6.76 -12.27
C PRO A 54 -22.40 6.65 -12.43
N PRO A 55 -21.70 5.81 -11.63
CA PRO A 55 -20.24 5.74 -11.68
C PRO A 55 -19.68 5.12 -12.97
N GLU A 56 -18.85 5.88 -13.68
CA GLU A 56 -18.13 5.50 -14.90
C GLU A 56 -16.62 5.74 -14.76
N TYR A 57 -15.82 5.08 -15.60
CA TYR A 57 -14.38 5.36 -15.64
C TYR A 57 -14.11 6.69 -16.34
N PRO A 58 -13.34 7.61 -15.73
CA PRO A 58 -13.01 8.88 -16.38
C PRO A 58 -12.14 8.71 -17.63
N ILE A 59 -11.43 7.57 -17.73
CA ILE A 59 -10.56 7.22 -18.87
C ILE A 59 -11.27 6.33 -19.91
N PHE A 60 -12.50 5.89 -19.65
CA PHE A 60 -13.28 5.05 -20.56
C PHE A 60 -14.79 5.24 -20.30
N ALA A 61 -15.33 6.31 -20.89
CA ALA A 61 -16.71 6.73 -20.68
C ALA A 61 -17.74 5.81 -21.36
N GLY A 62 -18.96 5.77 -20.81
CA GLY A 62 -20.11 5.03 -21.31
C GLY A 62 -20.49 3.83 -20.45
N PRO A 63 -19.61 2.83 -20.26
CA PRO A 63 -19.93 1.68 -19.40
C PRO A 63 -19.77 1.99 -17.91
N PRO A 64 -20.63 1.42 -17.03
CA PRO A 64 -20.49 1.57 -15.59
C PRO A 64 -19.23 0.86 -15.07
N ILE A 65 -18.66 1.38 -13.98
CA ILE A 65 -17.52 0.76 -13.32
C ILE A 65 -17.91 -0.62 -12.76
N ARG A 66 -17.15 -1.65 -13.10
CA ARG A 66 -17.33 -3.02 -12.58
C ARG A 66 -16.29 -3.43 -11.53
N TYR A 67 -15.20 -2.66 -11.41
CA TYR A 67 -14.14 -2.91 -10.44
C TYR A 67 -14.41 -2.18 -9.12
N HIS A 68 -13.65 -2.48 -8.06
CA HIS A 68 -13.85 -1.89 -6.75
C HIS A 68 -13.51 -0.39 -6.72
N PHE A 69 -14.52 0.48 -6.78
CA PHE A 69 -14.35 1.94 -6.80
C PHE A 69 -14.74 2.65 -5.48
N LEU A 70 -15.45 1.95 -4.57
CA LEU A 70 -16.05 2.57 -3.38
C LEU A 70 -15.03 3.30 -2.50
N PHE A 71 -13.81 2.76 -2.36
CA PHE A 71 -12.75 3.43 -1.62
C PHE A 71 -12.37 4.78 -2.26
N PHE A 72 -12.19 4.80 -3.58
CA PHE A 72 -11.86 6.03 -4.32
C PHE A 72 -13.01 7.03 -4.33
N ALA A 73 -14.26 6.55 -4.38
CA ALA A 73 -15.42 7.40 -4.20
C ALA A 73 -15.45 8.04 -2.81
N ALA A 74 -15.17 7.30 -1.74
CA ALA A 74 -15.08 7.85 -0.39
C ALA A 74 -13.98 8.92 -0.27
N VAL A 75 -12.81 8.69 -0.86
CA VAL A 75 -11.74 9.70 -0.93
C VAL A 75 -12.19 10.93 -1.71
N GLY A 76 -12.89 10.75 -2.84
CA GLY A 76 -13.39 11.87 -3.64
C GLY A 76 -14.45 12.68 -2.91
N LEU A 77 -15.33 12.03 -2.15
CA LEU A 77 -16.30 12.73 -1.30
C LEU A 77 -15.63 13.52 -0.18
N LEU A 78 -14.54 13.01 0.41
CA LEU A 78 -13.73 13.78 1.37
C LEU A 78 -13.03 14.97 0.70
N GLU A 79 -12.44 14.79 -0.48
CA GLU A 79 -11.83 15.90 -1.24
C GLU A 79 -12.88 16.97 -1.58
N LYS A 80 -14.11 16.56 -1.90
CA LYS A 80 -15.25 17.45 -2.19
C LYS A 80 -15.62 18.37 -1.03
N THR A 81 -15.34 17.99 0.21
CA THR A 81 -15.56 18.87 1.38
C THR A 81 -14.46 19.91 1.57
N GLY A 82 -13.47 19.97 0.68
CA GLY A 82 -12.31 20.88 0.75
C GLY A 82 -11.07 20.29 1.44
N ILE A 83 -11.08 19.00 1.81
CA ILE A 83 -9.89 18.33 2.33
C ILE A 83 -8.92 18.12 1.17
N ARG A 84 -7.63 18.45 1.36
CA ARG A 84 -6.60 18.18 0.34
C ARG A 84 -6.54 16.69 -0.02
N LEU A 85 -6.31 16.40 -1.30
CA LEU A 85 -6.31 15.05 -1.86
C LEU A 85 -5.37 14.07 -1.14
N ASP A 86 -4.14 14.51 -0.81
CA ASP A 86 -3.19 13.69 -0.06
C ASP A 86 -3.66 13.40 1.36
N LEU A 87 -4.23 14.39 2.05
CA LEU A 87 -4.82 14.18 3.38
C LEU A 87 -5.98 13.19 3.32
N ALA A 88 -6.90 13.35 2.37
CA ALA A 88 -8.06 12.48 2.21
C ALA A 88 -7.63 11.02 1.92
N LEU A 89 -6.75 10.84 0.94
CA LEU A 89 -6.30 9.51 0.51
C LEU A 89 -5.42 8.84 1.57
N ASN A 90 -4.40 9.52 2.08
CA ASN A 90 -3.43 8.91 2.99
C ASN A 90 -4.05 8.64 4.37
N SER A 91 -4.93 9.51 4.87
CA SER A 91 -5.57 9.29 6.17
C SER A 91 -6.51 8.09 6.11
N LEU A 92 -7.36 7.99 5.08
CA LEU A 92 -8.26 6.86 4.92
C LEU A 92 -7.50 5.55 4.68
N SER A 93 -6.42 5.59 3.88
CA SER A 93 -5.55 4.44 3.66
C SER A 93 -4.84 3.99 4.95
N THR A 94 -4.35 4.95 5.74
CA THR A 94 -3.67 4.70 7.02
C THR A 94 -4.61 4.00 7.99
N ILE A 95 -5.82 4.54 8.16
CA ILE A 95 -6.84 3.97 9.05
C ILE A 95 -7.23 2.56 8.57
N SER A 96 -7.47 2.39 7.27
CA SER A 96 -7.88 1.11 6.70
C SER A 96 -6.82 0.02 6.91
N PHE A 97 -5.55 0.33 6.64
CA PHE A 97 -4.46 -0.62 6.84
C PHE A 97 -4.22 -0.92 8.33
N PHE A 98 -4.28 0.11 9.18
CA PHE A 98 -4.19 -0.07 10.63
C PHE A 98 -5.30 -0.99 11.16
N LEU A 99 -6.55 -0.77 10.76
CA LEU A 99 -7.68 -1.60 11.16
C LEU A 99 -7.55 -3.05 10.64
N LEU A 100 -7.02 -3.24 9.42
CA LEU A 100 -6.70 -4.57 8.91
C LEU A 100 -5.69 -5.31 9.81
N THR A 101 -4.60 -4.65 10.21
CA THR A 101 -3.60 -5.27 11.11
C THR A 101 -4.20 -5.60 12.48
N ILE A 102 -5.10 -4.77 13.00
CA ILE A 102 -5.85 -5.05 14.23
C ILE A 102 -6.77 -6.26 14.05
N ALA A 103 -7.48 -6.35 12.92
CA ALA A 103 -8.37 -7.46 12.63
C ALA A 103 -7.59 -8.79 12.58
N ILE A 104 -6.43 -8.82 11.92
CA ILE A 104 -5.54 -9.98 11.88
C ILE A 104 -5.08 -10.39 13.28
N TYR A 105 -4.66 -9.42 14.11
CA TYR A 105 -4.27 -9.67 15.50
C TYR A 105 -5.40 -10.33 16.29
N TYR A 106 -6.60 -9.75 16.23
CA TYR A 106 -7.75 -10.26 16.99
C TYR A 106 -8.23 -11.61 16.48
N LEU A 107 -8.21 -11.84 15.16
CA LEU A 107 -8.55 -13.13 14.57
C LEU A 107 -7.61 -14.23 15.08
N GLY A 108 -6.28 -14.02 14.98
CA GLY A 108 -5.30 -14.98 15.49
C GLY A 108 -5.43 -15.22 17.00
N LYS A 109 -5.61 -14.15 17.77
CA LYS A 109 -5.86 -14.26 19.22
C LYS A 109 -7.15 -15.02 19.53
N MET A 110 -8.22 -14.78 18.77
CA MET A 110 -9.54 -15.37 19.02
C MET A 110 -9.57 -16.87 18.72
N VAL A 111 -8.95 -17.29 17.62
CA VAL A 111 -8.89 -18.69 17.18
C VAL A 111 -7.99 -19.51 18.11
N PHE A 112 -6.78 -19.02 18.39
CA PHE A 112 -5.78 -19.78 19.16
C PHE A 112 -5.75 -19.45 20.65
N LYS A 113 -6.65 -18.57 21.12
CA LYS A 113 -6.72 -18.07 22.51
C LYS A 113 -5.37 -17.55 23.04
N SER A 114 -4.48 -17.10 22.14
CA SER A 114 -3.11 -16.73 22.47
C SER A 114 -2.75 -15.35 21.92
N LYS A 115 -2.33 -14.45 22.83
CA LYS A 115 -1.82 -13.12 22.45
C LYS A 115 -0.56 -13.23 21.59
N LYS A 116 0.31 -14.21 21.86
CA LYS A 116 1.55 -14.44 21.12
C LYS A 116 1.24 -14.82 19.67
N VAL A 117 0.26 -15.70 19.45
CA VAL A 117 -0.16 -16.09 18.11
C VAL A 117 -0.74 -14.90 17.35
N GLY A 118 -1.58 -14.08 17.97
CA GLY A 118 -2.08 -12.85 17.33
C GLY A 118 -0.97 -11.89 16.91
N ILE A 119 0.06 -11.69 17.74
CA ILE A 119 1.24 -10.88 17.38
C ILE A 119 1.98 -11.52 16.21
N LEU A 120 2.23 -12.83 16.27
CA LEU A 120 2.92 -13.56 15.22
C LEU A 120 2.17 -13.50 13.89
N SER A 121 0.83 -13.57 13.89
CA SER A 121 0.00 -13.44 12.70
C SER A 121 0.21 -12.08 12.01
N VAL A 122 0.29 -10.98 12.77
CA VAL A 122 0.56 -9.66 12.20
C VAL A 122 1.98 -9.60 11.64
N ILE A 123 2.98 -10.12 12.36
CA ILE A 123 4.37 -10.18 11.87
C ILE A 123 4.41 -10.95 10.55
N LEU A 124 3.88 -12.18 10.50
CA LEU A 124 3.89 -13.01 9.29
C LEU A 124 3.11 -12.37 8.13
N PHE A 125 2.05 -11.62 8.40
CA PHE A 125 1.33 -10.86 7.38
C PHE A 125 2.18 -9.71 6.81
N LEU A 126 2.93 -9.00 7.67
CA LEU A 126 3.75 -7.86 7.25
C LEU A 126 4.99 -8.28 6.44
N PHE A 127 5.51 -9.48 6.69
CA PHE A 127 6.70 -9.99 6.02
C PHE A 127 6.36 -10.93 4.86
N ASN A 128 7.31 -11.07 3.92
CA ASN A 128 7.13 -11.92 2.74
C ASN A 128 7.16 -13.41 3.13
N GLY A 129 6.08 -14.13 2.83
CA GLY A 129 5.97 -15.57 3.07
C GLY A 129 6.65 -16.46 2.01
N SER A 130 7.39 -15.89 1.06
CA SER A 130 8.05 -16.61 -0.03
C SER A 130 9.57 -16.59 0.08
N TRP A 131 10.20 -17.50 -0.64
CA TRP A 131 11.66 -17.60 -0.77
C TRP A 131 12.28 -16.58 -1.75
N GLY A 132 11.51 -15.60 -2.24
CA GLY A 132 12.00 -14.60 -3.20
C GLY A 132 13.18 -13.76 -2.68
N PHE A 133 13.37 -13.68 -1.36
CA PHE A 133 14.53 -13.01 -0.76
C PHE A 133 15.86 -13.71 -1.09
N LEU A 134 15.86 -15.00 -1.43
CA LEU A 134 17.09 -15.71 -1.81
C LEU A 134 17.75 -15.12 -3.06
N GLU A 135 16.96 -14.55 -3.98
CA GLU A 135 17.48 -13.86 -5.17
C GLU A 135 18.31 -12.62 -4.81
N PHE A 136 18.01 -11.96 -3.70
CA PHE A 136 18.84 -10.86 -3.19
C PHE A 136 20.21 -11.37 -2.74
N PHE A 137 20.26 -12.47 -1.98
CA PHE A 137 21.51 -13.05 -1.48
C PHE A 137 22.36 -13.72 -2.57
N LYS A 138 21.75 -14.15 -3.69
CA LYS A 138 22.49 -14.59 -4.88
C LYS A 138 23.31 -13.44 -5.50
N LYS A 139 22.76 -12.22 -5.49
CA LYS A 139 23.44 -11.03 -6.02
C LYS A 139 24.36 -10.36 -5.00
N ASN A 140 24.00 -10.41 -3.72
CA ASN A 140 24.72 -9.79 -2.61
C ASN A 140 25.14 -10.88 -1.59
N PRO A 141 26.31 -11.51 -1.79
CA PRO A 141 26.83 -12.49 -0.84
C PRO A 141 26.95 -11.90 0.57
N ILE A 142 26.78 -12.74 1.59
CA ILE A 142 26.84 -12.32 2.99
C ILE A 142 28.20 -11.68 3.28
N SER A 143 28.16 -10.40 3.65
CA SER A 143 29.32 -9.58 3.98
C SER A 143 29.04 -8.72 5.22
N LEU A 144 30.07 -8.05 5.74
CA LEU A 144 29.89 -7.09 6.85
C LEU A 144 28.95 -5.93 6.49
N ASN A 145 28.77 -5.65 5.19
CA ASN A 145 27.93 -4.56 4.70
C ASN A 145 26.50 -5.00 4.35
N ILE A 146 26.14 -6.27 4.58
CA ILE A 146 24.85 -6.81 4.12
C ILE A 146 23.63 -6.05 4.65
N LEU A 147 23.72 -5.48 5.86
CA LEU A 147 22.65 -4.67 6.43
C LEU A 147 22.47 -3.36 5.67
N ASP A 148 23.57 -2.73 5.27
CA ASP A 148 23.55 -1.52 4.45
C ASP A 148 23.00 -1.83 3.05
N ASP A 149 23.39 -2.97 2.47
CA ASP A 149 22.88 -3.44 1.18
C ASP A 149 21.36 -3.70 1.23
N ILE A 150 20.85 -4.31 2.30
CA ILE A 150 19.41 -4.53 2.51
C ILE A 150 18.66 -3.20 2.61
N VAL A 151 19.20 -2.25 3.38
CA VAL A 151 18.55 -0.94 3.60
C VAL A 151 18.57 -0.09 2.33
N LYS A 152 19.64 -0.18 1.53
CA LYS A 152 19.78 0.57 0.28
C LYS A 152 19.14 -0.11 -0.93
N ASN A 153 18.67 -1.34 -0.80
CA ASN A 153 18.03 -2.06 -1.89
C ASN A 153 16.75 -1.33 -2.36
N ARG A 154 16.72 -0.97 -3.64
CA ARG A 154 15.57 -0.32 -4.31
C ARG A 154 14.90 -1.21 -5.35
N GLU A 155 15.39 -2.42 -5.51
CA GLU A 155 14.89 -3.38 -6.50
C GLU A 155 14.13 -4.52 -5.83
N PHE A 156 13.14 -5.04 -6.55
CA PHE A 156 12.52 -6.29 -6.16
C PHE A 156 13.54 -7.42 -6.24
N SER A 157 13.69 -8.17 -5.14
CA SER A 157 14.55 -9.35 -5.13
C SER A 157 14.10 -10.36 -6.19
N SER A 158 12.79 -10.56 -6.33
CA SER A 158 12.21 -11.44 -7.35
C SER A 158 10.86 -10.92 -7.87
N PHE A 159 10.75 -10.66 -9.17
CA PHE A 159 9.55 -10.07 -9.81
C PHE A 159 8.89 -11.02 -10.82
N GLY A 160 9.14 -12.32 -10.73
CA GLY A 160 8.58 -13.30 -11.66
C GLY A 160 7.09 -13.09 -11.95
N PRO A 161 6.60 -13.43 -13.15
CA PRO A 161 7.24 -14.36 -14.09
C PRO A 161 8.13 -13.71 -15.17
N TYR A 162 8.10 -12.38 -15.31
CA TYR A 162 8.74 -11.69 -16.44
C TYR A 162 10.27 -11.82 -16.48
N ASP A 163 10.91 -12.11 -15.34
CA ASP A 163 12.35 -12.27 -15.19
C ASP A 163 12.79 -13.74 -15.01
N GLY A 164 11.88 -14.71 -15.17
CA GLY A 164 12.14 -16.14 -15.01
C GLY A 164 12.40 -16.59 -13.56
N LYS A 165 12.19 -15.71 -12.57
CA LYS A 165 12.40 -16.01 -11.14
C LYS A 165 11.10 -16.40 -10.44
N ILE A 166 11.19 -16.73 -9.15
CA ILE A 166 10.04 -17.04 -8.29
C ILE A 166 9.07 -15.86 -8.27
N VAL A 167 7.79 -16.11 -8.51
CA VAL A 167 6.73 -15.11 -8.41
C VAL A 167 6.56 -14.70 -6.93
N SER A 168 7.16 -13.57 -6.53
CA SER A 168 7.16 -13.12 -5.13
C SER A 168 6.59 -11.72 -4.91
N ALA A 169 6.45 -10.94 -5.99
CA ALA A 169 5.95 -9.58 -5.92
C ALA A 169 4.50 -9.57 -5.42
N PHE A 170 3.59 -10.31 -6.07
CA PHE A 170 2.14 -10.14 -5.93
C PHE A 170 1.53 -10.61 -4.59
N TRP A 171 2.29 -11.31 -3.75
CA TRP A 171 1.77 -12.00 -2.55
C TRP A 171 2.34 -11.48 -1.24
N SER A 172 2.99 -10.31 -1.25
CA SER A 172 3.59 -9.75 -0.06
C SER A 172 3.46 -8.24 -0.01
N LEU A 173 3.57 -7.70 1.21
CA LEU A 173 3.68 -6.27 1.43
C LEU A 173 4.93 -5.63 0.79
N ASN A 174 5.87 -6.43 0.25
CA ASN A 174 7.05 -5.93 -0.45
C ASN A 174 6.72 -5.14 -1.71
N ILE A 175 5.59 -5.39 -2.37
CA ILE A 175 5.11 -4.48 -3.43
C ILE A 175 4.94 -3.09 -2.83
N PHE A 176 4.23 -2.98 -1.72
CA PHE A 176 3.95 -1.68 -1.11
C PHE A 176 5.19 -1.01 -0.53
N THR A 177 6.21 -1.72 -0.05
CA THR A 177 7.42 -1.08 0.47
C THR A 177 8.40 -0.66 -0.63
N ASN A 178 8.54 -1.45 -1.70
CA ASN A 178 9.40 -1.09 -2.85
C ASN A 178 8.73 -0.12 -3.83
N GLN A 179 7.43 0.11 -3.67
CA GLN A 179 6.68 1.06 -4.47
C GLN A 179 6.79 2.51 -3.98
N ARG A 180 7.52 2.78 -2.89
CA ARG A 180 7.41 4.02 -2.10
C ARG A 180 8.74 4.72 -1.88
#